data_AF-A0A517DX98-F1
#
_entry.id   AF-A0A517DX98-F1
#
_cell.length_a   1.000
_cell.length_b   1.000
_cell.length_c   1.000
_cell.angle_alpha   90.00
_cell.angle_beta   90.00
_cell.angle_gamma   90.00
#
_symmetry.space_group_name_H-M   'P 1'
#
loop_
_entity.id
_entity.type
_entity.pdbx_description
1 polymer ?
#
loop_
_entity_poly.entity_id
_entity_poly.type
_entity_poly.pdbx_seq_one_letter_code
_entity_poly.pdbx_strand_id
1 'polypeptide(L)' 'MTELERIEFLKEQLLKLGYRNYQLQDIYREVLGQSSCQPAALSSEQCRELIETMEEYCSFAQKCLKNKINN' A
#
# COMPACT_ATOMS: atom_id res chain seq x y z
N MET A 1 0.25 -3.66 17.22
CA MET A 1 0.39 -3.77 15.76
C MET A 1 1.72 -3.17 15.38
N THR A 2 2.62 -3.97 14.83
CA THR A 2 3.94 -3.59 14.31
C THR A 2 3.80 -2.92 12.93
N GLU A 3 4.87 -2.30 12.44
CA GLU A 3 4.91 -1.71 11.09
C GLU A 3 4.63 -2.76 10.01
N LEU A 4 5.18 -3.97 10.15
CA LEU A 4 4.93 -5.08 9.24
C LEU A 4 3.46 -5.52 9.24
N GLU A 5 2.86 -5.63 10.43
CA GLU A 5 1.42 -5.94 10.53
C GLU A 5 0.56 -4.83 9.91
N ARG A 6 0.97 -3.55 10.01
CA ARG A 6 0.28 -2.43 9.35
C ARG A 6 0.37 -2.54 7.82
N ILE A 7 1.55 -2.83 7.29
CA ILE A 7 1.79 -2.97 5.85
C ILE A 7 0.95 -4.13 5.28
N GLU A 8 0.93 -5.30 5.92
CA GLU A 8 0.11 -6.42 5.48
C GLU A 8 -1.39 -6.10 5.56
N PHE A 9 -1.83 -5.38 6.60
CA PHE A 9 -3.21 -4.91 6.70
C PHE A 9 -3.60 -3.95 5.55
N LEU A 10 -2.73 -2.99 5.21
CA LEU A 10 -2.99 -2.06 4.10
C LEU A 10 -2.98 -2.77 2.75
N LYS A 11 -2.09 -3.75 2.57
CA LYS A 11 -2.05 -4.60 1.37
C LYS A 11 -3.37 -5.34 1.18
N GLU A 12 -3.90 -5.96 2.23
CA GLU A 12 -5.22 -6.60 2.17
C GLU A 12 -6.34 -5.62 1.85
N GLN A 13 -6.29 -4.39 2.40
CA GLN A 13 -7.28 -3.37 2.07
C GLN A 13 -7.23 -2.98 0.58
N LEU A 14 -6.03 -2.75 0.03
CA LEU A 14 -5.87 -2.43 -1.38
C LEU A 14 -6.37 -3.58 -2.28
N LEU A 15 -6.09 -4.84 -1.93
CA LEU A 15 -6.65 -6.00 -2.63
C LEU A 15 -8.18 -5.98 -2.61
N LYS A 16 -8.80 -5.71 -1.46
CA LYS A 16 -10.27 -5.58 -1.33
C LYS A 16 -10.84 -4.40 -2.12
N LEU A 17 -10.05 -3.34 -2.29
CA LEU A 17 -10.39 -2.17 -3.11
C LEU A 17 -10.19 -2.41 -4.62
N GLY A 18 -9.76 -3.60 -5.02
CA GLY A 18 -9.63 -4.03 -6.41
C GLY A 18 -8.23 -3.88 -7.00
N TYR A 19 -7.22 -3.54 -6.21
CA TYR A 19 -5.84 -3.53 -6.66
C TYR A 19 -5.35 -4.96 -6.90
N ARG A 20 -4.51 -5.12 -7.90
CA ARG A 20 -3.87 -6.39 -8.23
C ARG A 20 -2.48 -6.46 -7.64
N ASN A 21 -1.98 -7.68 -7.44
CA ASN A 21 -0.65 -7.91 -6.89
C ASN A 21 0.48 -7.16 -7.62
N TYR A 22 0.42 -7.03 -8.96
CA TYR A 22 1.44 -6.26 -9.68
C TYR A 22 1.41 -4.76 -9.35
N GLN A 23 0.23 -4.18 -9.14
CA GLN A 23 0.10 -2.76 -8.76
C GLN A 23 0.65 -2.54 -7.36
N LEU A 24 0.44 -3.51 -6.46
CA LEU A 24 1.07 -3.48 -5.14
C LEU A 24 2.59 -3.56 -5.28
N GLN A 25 3.12 -4.43 -6.13
CA GLN A 25 4.56 -4.47 -6.38
C GLN A 25 5.11 -3.15 -6.93
N ASP A 26 4.34 -2.45 -7.76
CA ASP A 26 4.72 -1.13 -8.27
C ASP A 26 4.76 -0.08 -7.14
N ILE A 27 3.80 -0.08 -6.21
CA ILE A 27 3.83 0.78 -5.01
C ILE A 27 5.06 0.49 -4.16
N TYR A 28 5.39 -0.79 -3.95
CA TYR A 28 6.59 -1.17 -3.21
C TYR A 28 7.86 -0.68 -3.93
N ARG A 29 7.92 -0.76 -5.26
CA ARG A 29 9.06 -0.27 -6.05
C ARG A 29 9.17 1.25 -6.05
N GLU A 30 8.05 1.97 -6.00
CA GLU A 30 8.00 3.43 -5.92
C GLU A 30 8.71 3.94 -4.65
N VAL A 31 8.44 3.29 -3.52
CA VAL A 31 9.00 3.70 -2.21
C VAL A 31 10.38 3.08 -1.97
N LEU A 32 10.57 1.81 -2.29
CA LEU A 32 11.75 1.04 -1.90
C LEU A 32 12.83 0.99 -2.99
N GLY A 33 12.51 1.48 -4.19
CA GLY A 33 13.34 1.33 -5.38
C GLY A 33 13.41 -0.12 -5.86
N GLN A 34 14.32 -0.39 -6.80
CA GLN A 34 14.53 -1.73 -7.37
C GLN A 34 15.19 -2.72 -6.38
N SER A 35 15.69 -2.23 -5.25
CA SER A 35 16.66 -2.93 -4.40
C SER A 35 16.03 -3.87 -3.38
N SER A 36 14.80 -3.61 -2.93
CA SER A 36 14.27 -4.28 -1.72
C SER A 36 12.75 -4.49 -1.78
N CYS A 37 12.26 -5.50 -2.50
CA CYS A 37 10.82 -5.86 -2.46
C CYS A 37 10.46 -6.77 -1.25
N GLN A 38 11.36 -6.93 -0.27
CA GLN A 38 11.15 -7.83 0.87
C GLN A 38 10.81 -7.02 2.13
N PRO A 39 9.59 -7.17 2.70
CA PRO A 39 9.16 -6.44 3.89
C PRO A 39 10.07 -6.66 5.11
N ALA A 40 10.68 -7.85 5.24
CA ALA A 40 11.49 -8.21 6.40
C ALA A 40 12.85 -7.48 6.49
N ALA A 41 13.26 -6.75 5.44
CA ALA A 41 14.54 -6.05 5.38
C ALA A 41 14.39 -4.52 5.33
N LEU A 42 13.19 -4.00 5.57
CA LEU A 42 12.91 -2.57 5.53
C LEU A 42 13.49 -1.84 6.75
N SER A 43 14.12 -0.69 6.50
CA SER A 43 14.41 0.25 7.58
C SER A 43 13.12 0.85 8.13
N SER A 44 13.14 1.37 9.36
CA SER A 44 11.97 2.05 9.94
C SER A 44 11.50 3.26 9.12
N GLU A 45 12.42 3.94 8.44
CA GLU A 45 12.10 5.04 7.53
C GLU A 45 11.34 4.53 6.30
N GLN A 46 11.83 3.46 5.67
CA GLN A 46 11.16 2.82 4.54
C GLN A 46 9.79 2.24 4.91
N CYS A 47 9.67 1.65 6.10
CA CYS A 47 8.39 1.20 6.63
C CYS A 47 7.40 2.35 6.75
N ARG A 48 7.84 3.49 7.32
CA ARG A 48 6.98 4.67 7.48
C ARG A 48 6.52 5.22 6.14
N GLU A 49 7.45 5.45 5.21
CA GLU A 49 7.12 5.97 3.88
C GLU A 49 6.15 5.02 3.16
N LEU A 50 6.39 3.71 3.22
CA LEU A 50 5.52 2.73 2.58
C LEU A 50 4.11 2.73 3.18
N ILE A 51 4.00 2.83 4.50
CA ILE A 51 2.71 2.93 5.19
C ILE A 51 1.97 4.18 4.73
N GLU A 52 2.62 5.34 4.74
CA GLU A 52 2.01 6.61 4.34
C GLU A 52 1.53 6.55 2.88
N THR A 53 2.37 6.10 1.95
CA THR A 53 1.99 5.93 0.54
C THR A 53 0.81 4.96 0.38
N MET A 54 0.85 3.80 1.02
CA MET A 54 -0.25 2.82 0.92
C MET A 54 -1.57 3.34 1.51
N GLU A 55 -1.51 4.14 2.57
CA GLU A 55 -2.68 4.83 3.14
C GLU A 55 -3.28 5.85 2.17
N GLU A 56 -2.45 6.60 1.45
CA GLU A 56 -2.90 7.52 0.40
C GLU A 56 -3.62 6.79 -0.72
N TYR A 57 -3.05 5.68 -1.21
CA TYR A 57 -3.69 4.83 -2.23
C TYR A 57 -5.02 4.25 -1.73
N CYS A 58 -5.10 3.82 -0.46
CA CYS A 58 -6.36 3.34 0.13
C CYS A 58 -7.41 4.46 0.16
N SER A 59 -7.04 5.65 0.65
CA SER A 59 -7.91 6.83 0.72
C SER A 59 -8.41 7.24 -0.66
N PHE A 60 -7.52 7.26 -1.65
CA PHE A 60 -7.86 7.58 -3.03
C PHE A 60 -8.84 6.56 -3.62
N ALA A 61 -8.56 5.26 -3.48
CA ALA A 61 -9.41 4.21 -3.99
C ALA A 61 -10.80 4.21 -3.35
N GLN A 62 -10.88 4.45 -2.04
CA GLN A 62 -12.15 4.63 -1.32
C GLN A 62 -12.94 5.83 -1.86
N LYS A 63 -12.28 6.97 -2.14
CA LYS A 63 -12.93 8.13 -2.77
C LYS A 63 -13.46 7.79 -4.17
N CYS A 64 -12.69 7.07 -4.98
CA CYS A 64 -13.13 6.63 -6.31
C CYS A 64 -14.35 5.70 -6.23
N LEU A 65 -14.35 4.74 -5.30
CA LEU A 65 -15.49 3.84 -5.09
C LEU A 65 -16.72 4.61 -4.61
N LYS A 66 -16.57 5.52 -3.66
CA LYS A 66 -17.66 6.37 -3.18
C LYS A 66 -18.26 7.22 -4.30
N ASN A 67 -17.43 7.79 -5.17
CA ASN A 67 -17.88 8.57 -6.31
C ASN A 67 -18.54 7.70 -7.39
N LYS A 68 -18.15 6.43 -7.52
CA LYS A 68 -18.78 5.46 -8.44
C LYS A 68 -20.14 4.97 -7.96
N ILE A 69 -20.39 4.94 -6.65
CA ILE A 69 -21.69 4.54 -6.07
C ILE A 69 -22.72 5.67 -6.15
N ASN A 70 -22.27 6.93 -6.21
CA ASN A 70 -23.15 8.12 -6.25
C ASN A 70 -23.44 8.65 -7.67
N ASN A 71 -23.07 7.90 -8.72
CA ASN A 71 -23.29 8.22 -10.14
C ASN A 71 -24.01 7.05 -10.82
#